data_AF-A0A7X7TCA8-F1
#
_entry.id   AF-A0A7X7TCA8-F1
#
_cell.length_a   1.000
_cell.length_b   1.000
_cell.length_c   1.000
_cell.angle_alpha   90.00
_cell.angle_beta   90.00
_cell.angle_gamma   90.00
#
_symmetry.space_group_name_H-M   'P 1'
#
loop_
_entity.id
_entity.type
_entity.pdbx_description
1 polymer ?
#
loop_
_entity_poly.entity_id
_entity_poly.type
_entity_poly.pdbx_seq_one_letter_code
_entity_poly.pdbx_strand_id
1 'polypeptide(L)'
;MNTSMFQYIVLSAWMLLAACTAGAADEKELISILKSDAGVVEKCDACQQLRISGTLESVEPLAALLGDERIGHAARYALEAMPCPEAGAALRAAMDQTSGIVKAGLIDSLGWRRDTTAIPLVAKGLSDSDAVVAMAAAK
;
A
#
# COMPACT_ATOMS: atom_id res chain seq x y z
N MET A 1 45.07 34.63 -13.35
CA MET A 1 43.94 33.98 -12.64
C MET A 1 44.37 32.56 -12.32
N ASN A 2 44.64 32.28 -11.05
CA ASN A 2 45.33 31.07 -10.58
C ASN A 2 44.44 29.82 -10.72
N THR A 3 44.98 28.79 -11.38
CA THR A 3 44.41 27.45 -11.55
C THR A 3 44.06 26.75 -10.23
N SER A 4 44.69 27.16 -9.13
CA SER A 4 44.43 26.65 -7.79
C SER A 4 43.03 27.01 -7.25
N MET A 5 42.43 28.14 -7.69
CA MET A 5 41.12 28.59 -7.20
C MET A 5 39.96 27.77 -7.81
N PHE A 6 40.13 27.27 -9.03
CA PHE A 6 39.14 26.40 -9.68
C PHE A 6 39.11 24.99 -9.08
N GLN A 7 40.25 24.52 -8.55
CA GLN A 7 40.38 23.19 -7.96
C GLN A 7 39.66 23.08 -6.61
N TYR A 8 39.56 24.16 -5.84
CA TYR A 8 38.81 24.18 -4.57
C TYR A 8 37.29 24.34 -4.74
N ILE A 9 36.82 24.91 -5.85
CA ILE A 9 35.38 25.05 -6.14
C ILE A 9 34.75 23.70 -6.52
N VAL A 10 35.53 22.76 -7.09
CA VAL A 10 35.03 21.42 -7.42
C VAL A 10 34.98 20.50 -6.17
N LEU A 11 35.82 20.77 -5.16
CA LEU A 11 35.88 19.97 -3.92
C LEU A 11 34.75 20.29 -2.92
N SER A 12 34.09 21.43 -3.01
CA SER A 12 33.00 21.82 -2.09
C SER A 12 31.61 21.32 -2.51
N ALA A 13 31.46 20.79 -3.74
CA ALA A 13 30.19 20.32 -4.26
C ALA A 13 29.87 18.85 -3.95
N TRP A 14 30.77 18.12 -3.26
CA TRP A 14 30.64 16.69 -2.98
C TRP A 14 30.32 16.35 -1.52
N MET A 15 30.05 17.34 -0.66
CA MET A 15 29.95 17.11 0.78
C MET A 15 28.69 17.67 1.44
N LEU A 16 27.55 17.73 0.72
CA LEU A 16 26.25 18.05 1.34
C LEU A 16 25.08 17.27 0.70
N LEU A 17 25.28 15.99 0.41
CA LEU A 17 24.17 15.04 0.33
C LEU A 17 24.22 14.14 1.57
N ALA A 18 23.99 14.76 2.74
CA ALA A 18 23.58 14.00 3.91
C ALA A 18 22.16 13.51 3.62
N ALA A 19 22.07 12.36 2.94
CA ALA A 19 20.84 11.62 2.85
C ALA A 19 20.40 11.32 4.28
N CYS A 20 19.26 11.89 4.69
CA CYS A 20 18.47 11.28 5.74
C CYS A 20 18.14 9.87 5.25
N THR A 21 18.96 8.89 5.58
CA THR A 21 18.54 7.49 5.61
C THR A 21 17.65 7.33 6.84
N ALA A 22 16.51 8.02 6.85
CA ALA A 22 15.39 7.62 7.69
C ALA A 22 15.11 6.18 7.25
N GLY A 23 15.36 5.22 8.15
CA GLY A 23 15.48 3.81 7.82
C GLY A 23 14.29 3.32 7.02
N ALA A 24 14.42 3.29 5.70
CA ALA A 24 13.59 2.47 4.85
C ALA A 24 14.01 1.04 5.20
N ALA A 25 13.18 0.33 5.97
CA ALA A 25 13.36 -1.10 6.11
C ALA A 25 13.39 -1.72 4.71
N ASP A 26 14.28 -2.69 4.53
CA ASP A 26 14.38 -3.40 3.27
C ASP A 26 13.04 -4.07 2.95
N GLU A 27 12.54 -3.94 1.72
CA GLU A 27 11.23 -4.46 1.35
C GLU A 27 11.09 -5.95 1.68
N LYS A 28 12.16 -6.73 1.54
CA LYS A 28 12.16 -8.16 1.84
C LYS A 28 11.99 -8.44 3.33
N GLU A 29 12.56 -7.59 4.19
CA GLU A 29 12.37 -7.68 5.63
C GLU A 29 10.91 -7.41 6.00
N LEU A 30 10.32 -6.36 5.42
CA LEU A 30 8.91 -6.03 5.61
C LEU A 30 7.98 -7.17 5.14
N ILE A 31 8.25 -7.74 3.97
CA ILE A 31 7.52 -8.91 3.45
C ILE A 31 7.67 -10.11 4.39
N SER A 32 8.86 -10.33 4.94
CA SER A 32 9.12 -11.40 5.92
C SER A 32 8.25 -11.23 7.17
N ILE A 33 8.12 -9.99 7.68
CA ILE A 33 7.23 -9.66 8.81
C ILE A 33 5.78 -9.98 8.49
N LEU A 34 5.30 -9.63 7.28
CA LEU A 34 3.92 -9.93 6.88
C LEU A 34 3.63 -11.45 6.89
N LYS A 35 4.62 -12.25 6.47
CA LYS A 35 4.54 -13.72 6.34
C LYS A 35 4.80 -14.49 7.64
N SER A 36 5.31 -13.85 8.68
CA SER A 36 5.64 -14.50 9.95
C SER A 36 4.45 -14.53 10.92
N ASP A 37 4.69 -15.00 12.14
CA ASP A 37 3.80 -14.93 13.30
C ASP A 37 3.91 -13.61 14.08
N ALA A 38 4.51 -12.57 13.47
CA ALA A 38 4.59 -11.24 14.06
C ALA A 38 3.22 -10.70 14.49
N GLY A 39 3.23 -9.89 15.55
CA GLY A 39 2.02 -9.31 16.13
C GLY A 39 1.32 -8.33 15.18
N VAL A 40 0.10 -7.96 15.56
CA VAL A 40 -0.74 -7.06 14.77
C VAL A 40 -0.08 -5.69 14.57
N VAL A 41 0.62 -5.18 15.59
CA VAL A 41 1.28 -3.87 15.52
C VAL A 41 2.42 -3.92 14.49
N GLU A 42 3.27 -4.93 14.59
CA GLU A 42 4.42 -5.13 13.70
C GLU A 42 3.98 -5.31 12.25
N LYS A 43 2.91 -6.08 12.00
CA LYS A 43 2.35 -6.23 10.65
C LYS A 43 1.73 -4.95 10.13
N CYS A 44 1.01 -4.19 10.97
CA CYS A 44 0.47 -2.89 10.57
C CYS A 44 1.57 -1.88 10.26
N ASP A 45 2.66 -1.87 11.02
CA ASP A 45 3.82 -1.01 10.76
C ASP A 45 4.52 -1.41 9.46
N ALA A 46 4.67 -2.70 9.20
CA ALA A 46 5.20 -3.18 7.93
C ALA A 46 4.32 -2.79 6.73
N CYS A 47 2.99 -2.91 6.84
CA CYS A 47 2.05 -2.42 5.82
C CYS A 47 2.21 -0.90 5.58
N GLN A 48 2.36 -0.10 6.64
CA GLN A 48 2.54 1.35 6.51
C GLN A 48 3.85 1.71 5.80
N GLN A 49 4.93 0.99 6.06
CA GLN A 49 6.19 1.19 5.34
C GLN A 49 6.08 0.76 3.88
N LEU A 50 5.45 -0.39 3.60
CA LEU A 50 5.21 -0.88 2.24
C LEU A 50 4.26 0.01 1.44
N ARG A 51 3.42 0.83 2.08
CA ARG A 51 2.66 1.87 1.38
C ARG A 51 3.56 2.90 0.70
N ILE A 52 4.75 3.14 1.25
CA ILE A 52 5.71 4.14 0.77
C ILE A 52 6.72 3.51 -0.19
N SER A 53 7.23 2.32 0.15
CA SER A 53 8.35 1.68 -0.55
C SER A 53 8.01 0.38 -1.28
N GLY A 54 6.79 -0.14 -1.14
CA GLY A 54 6.42 -1.44 -1.67
C GLY A 54 6.35 -1.48 -3.19
N THR A 55 6.74 -2.62 -3.74
CA THR A 55 6.75 -2.93 -5.16
C THR A 55 5.79 -4.09 -5.47
N LEU A 56 5.88 -4.64 -6.68
CA LEU A 56 5.11 -5.82 -7.07
C LEU A 56 5.34 -7.01 -6.13
N GLU A 57 6.52 -7.14 -5.53
CA GLU A 57 6.87 -8.26 -4.65
C GLU A 57 6.03 -8.30 -3.36
N SER A 58 5.57 -7.14 -2.88
CA SER A 58 4.76 -7.04 -1.67
C SER A 58 3.25 -7.17 -1.91
N VAL A 59 2.78 -7.24 -3.17
CA VAL A 59 1.35 -7.34 -3.50
C VAL A 59 0.71 -8.60 -2.93
N GLU A 60 1.29 -9.78 -3.21
CA GLU A 60 0.76 -11.06 -2.69
C GLU A 60 0.79 -11.13 -1.14
N PRO A 61 1.90 -10.80 -0.47
CA PRO A 61 1.96 -10.78 1.00
C PRO A 61 0.93 -9.85 1.64
N LEU A 62 0.69 -8.67 1.04
CA LEU A 62 -0.34 -7.73 1.51
C LEU A 62 -1.74 -8.25 1.23
N ALA A 63 -1.97 -8.86 0.06
CA ALA A 63 -3.27 -9.41 -0.32
C ALA A 63 -3.74 -10.49 0.65
N ALA A 64 -2.82 -11.33 1.14
CA ALA A 64 -3.10 -12.37 2.11
C ALA A 64 -3.66 -11.84 3.46
N LEU A 65 -3.46 -10.55 3.76
CA LEU A 65 -3.90 -9.91 5.00
C LEU A 65 -5.25 -9.18 4.86
N LEU A 66 -5.83 -9.09 3.65
CA LEU A 66 -7.01 -8.26 3.39
C LEU A 66 -8.27 -8.73 4.12
N GLY A 67 -8.38 -10.03 4.40
CA GLY A 67 -9.51 -10.59 5.16
C GLY A 67 -9.38 -10.46 6.68
N ASP A 68 -8.22 -10.03 7.19
CA ASP A 68 -7.99 -9.89 8.63
C ASP A 68 -8.64 -8.61 9.16
N GLU A 69 -9.53 -8.72 10.16
CA GLU A 69 -10.25 -7.56 10.69
C GLU A 69 -9.35 -6.52 11.36
N ARG A 70 -8.19 -6.93 11.88
CA ARG A 70 -7.26 -6.07 12.64
C ARG A 70 -6.16 -5.49 11.77
N ILE A 71 -5.73 -6.22 10.73
CA ILE A 71 -4.60 -5.84 9.87
C ILE A 71 -5.05 -5.40 8.47
N GLY A 72 -6.18 -5.90 7.98
CA GLY A 72 -6.64 -5.71 6.60
C GLY A 72 -6.81 -4.25 6.18
N HIS A 73 -7.14 -3.36 7.13
CA HIS A 73 -7.17 -1.91 6.87
C HIS A 73 -5.80 -1.33 6.51
N ALA A 74 -4.73 -1.75 7.20
CA ALA A 74 -3.38 -1.30 6.89
C ALA A 74 -2.91 -1.91 5.55
N ALA A 75 -3.21 -3.19 5.33
CA ALA A 75 -2.84 -3.89 4.09
C ALA A 75 -3.50 -3.29 2.85
N ARG A 76 -4.82 -3.00 2.90
CA ARG A 76 -5.51 -2.38 1.76
C ARG A 76 -4.98 -0.98 1.44
N TYR A 77 -4.54 -0.20 2.44
CA TYR A 77 -3.94 1.13 2.21
C TYR A 77 -2.55 1.05 1.59
N ALA A 78 -1.78 0.02 1.90
CA ALA A 78 -0.53 -0.24 1.21
C ALA A 78 -0.80 -0.54 -0.27
N LEU A 79 -1.70 -1.49 -0.56
CA LEU A 79 -2.10 -1.81 -1.94
C LEU A 79 -2.73 -0.61 -2.66
N GLU A 80 -3.55 0.20 -1.97
CA GLU A 80 -4.18 1.40 -2.52
C GLU A 80 -3.17 2.37 -3.12
N ALA A 81 -2.03 2.58 -2.45
CA ALA A 81 -0.99 3.51 -2.90
C ALA A 81 -0.10 2.95 -4.03
N MET A 82 -0.07 1.63 -4.25
CA MET A 82 0.85 1.00 -5.20
C MET A 82 0.46 1.29 -6.66
N PRO A 83 1.38 1.79 -7.52
CA PRO A 83 1.05 2.13 -8.90
C PRO A 83 0.84 0.90 -9.80
N CYS A 84 1.22 -0.29 -9.36
CA CYS A 84 1.09 -1.52 -10.15
C CYS A 84 -0.38 -1.97 -10.27
N PRO A 85 -0.82 -2.43 -11.46
CA PRO A 85 -2.20 -2.89 -11.67
C PRO A 85 -2.57 -4.11 -10.83
N GLU A 86 -1.59 -4.93 -10.46
CA GLU A 86 -1.75 -6.13 -9.62
C GLU A 86 -2.30 -5.81 -8.24
N ALA A 87 -1.98 -4.64 -7.68
CA ALA A 87 -2.56 -4.20 -6.41
C ALA A 87 -4.08 -3.96 -6.54
N GLY A 88 -4.54 -3.39 -7.66
CA GLY A 88 -5.97 -3.26 -7.95
C GLY A 88 -6.64 -4.62 -8.17
N ALA A 89 -5.97 -5.54 -8.87
CA ALA A 89 -6.44 -6.91 -9.04
C ALA A 89 -6.60 -7.65 -7.70
N ALA A 90 -5.63 -7.50 -6.79
CA ALA A 90 -5.67 -8.09 -5.46
C ALA A 90 -6.86 -7.57 -4.63
N LEU A 91 -7.07 -6.25 -4.61
CA LEU A 91 -8.21 -5.63 -3.93
C LEU A 91 -9.55 -6.12 -4.49
N ARG A 92 -9.68 -6.21 -5.83
CA ARG A 92 -10.88 -6.75 -6.49
C ARG A 92 -11.13 -8.20 -6.13
N ALA A 93 -10.10 -9.05 -6.15
CA ALA A 93 -10.22 -10.46 -5.81
C ALA A 93 -10.67 -10.69 -4.36
N ALA A 94 -10.25 -9.82 -3.42
CA ALA A 94 -10.64 -9.89 -2.02
C ALA A 94 -12.12 -9.50 -1.79
N MET A 95 -12.76 -8.73 -2.68
CA MET A 95 -14.16 -8.34 -2.50
C MET A 95 -15.12 -9.53 -2.42
N ASP A 96 -14.91 -10.57 -3.22
CA ASP A 96 -15.79 -11.74 -3.25
C ASP A 96 -15.66 -12.61 -1.99
N GLN A 97 -14.57 -12.44 -1.24
CA GLN A 97 -14.24 -13.25 -0.06
C GLN A 97 -14.52 -12.51 1.26
N THR A 98 -15.00 -11.27 1.19
CA THR A 98 -15.19 -10.40 2.35
C THR A 98 -16.62 -9.85 2.42
N SER A 99 -17.01 -9.41 3.61
CA SER A 99 -18.33 -8.84 3.92
C SER A 99 -18.20 -7.65 4.88
N GLY A 100 -19.30 -6.93 5.09
CA GLY A 100 -19.38 -5.83 6.04
C GLY A 100 -18.28 -4.78 5.87
N ILE A 101 -17.69 -4.34 6.99
CA ILE A 101 -16.72 -3.24 7.01
C ILE A 101 -15.45 -3.54 6.21
N VAL A 102 -15.03 -4.81 6.12
CA VAL A 102 -13.85 -5.21 5.32
C VAL A 102 -14.14 -4.99 3.84
N LYS A 103 -15.27 -5.50 3.35
CA LYS A 103 -15.68 -5.32 1.94
C LYS A 103 -15.89 -3.84 1.59
N ALA A 104 -16.53 -3.09 2.48
CA ALA A 104 -16.71 -1.64 2.33
C ALA A 104 -15.37 -0.90 2.20
N GLY A 105 -14.37 -1.25 3.03
CA GLY A 105 -13.04 -0.67 2.93
C GLY A 105 -12.31 -1.02 1.62
N LEU A 106 -12.51 -2.22 1.07
CA LEU A 106 -11.96 -2.58 -0.25
C LEU A 106 -12.60 -1.75 -1.37
N ILE A 107 -13.90 -1.52 -1.32
CA ILE A 107 -14.62 -0.65 -2.25
C ILE A 107 -14.04 0.77 -2.20
N ASP A 108 -13.90 1.34 -1.00
CA ASP A 108 -13.32 2.67 -0.81
C ASP A 108 -11.90 2.75 -1.43
N SER A 109 -11.05 1.74 -1.20
CA SER A 109 -9.70 1.71 -1.77
C SER A 109 -9.68 1.62 -3.29
N LEU A 110 -10.57 0.83 -3.89
CA LEU A 110 -10.72 0.76 -5.35
C LEU A 110 -11.19 2.11 -5.94
N GLY A 111 -12.06 2.81 -5.22
CA GLY A 111 -12.48 4.18 -5.54
C GLY A 111 -11.32 5.17 -5.51
N TRP A 112 -10.50 5.15 -4.46
CA TRP A 112 -9.29 5.98 -4.36
C TRP A 112 -8.28 5.71 -5.48
N ARG A 113 -8.08 4.44 -5.83
CA ARG A 113 -7.25 4.02 -6.97
C ARG A 113 -7.80 4.41 -8.32
N ARG A 114 -9.08 4.82 -8.40
CA ARG A 114 -9.81 5.02 -9.65
C ARG A 114 -9.77 3.77 -10.56
N ASP A 115 -9.87 2.57 -9.96
CA ASP A 115 -9.83 1.31 -10.70
C ASP A 115 -11.13 1.12 -11.50
N THR A 116 -11.12 1.49 -12.78
CA THR A 116 -12.28 1.36 -13.67
C THR A 116 -12.70 -0.09 -13.91
N THR A 117 -11.79 -1.06 -13.70
CA THR A 117 -12.10 -2.48 -13.80
C THR A 117 -12.97 -2.96 -12.63
N ALA A 118 -12.99 -2.20 -11.52
CA ALA A 118 -13.83 -2.50 -10.36
C ALA A 118 -15.28 -2.04 -10.53
N ILE A 119 -15.61 -1.21 -11.52
CA ILE A 119 -16.95 -0.61 -11.67
C ILE A 119 -18.09 -1.66 -11.60
N PRO A 120 -18.03 -2.81 -12.32
CA PRO A 120 -19.09 -3.81 -12.22
C PRO A 120 -19.25 -4.42 -10.81
N LEU A 121 -18.13 -4.61 -10.08
CA LEU A 121 -18.13 -5.14 -8.71
C LEU A 121 -18.68 -4.12 -7.72
N VAL A 122 -18.28 -2.85 -7.86
CA VAL A 122 -18.79 -1.75 -7.03
C VAL A 122 -20.29 -1.54 -7.29
N ALA A 123 -20.72 -1.55 -8.55
CA ALA A 123 -22.15 -1.42 -8.90
C ALA A 123 -23.01 -2.53 -8.29
N LYS A 124 -22.50 -3.76 -8.21
CA LYS A 124 -23.17 -4.86 -7.49
C LYS A 124 -23.33 -4.55 -6.00
N GLY A 125 -22.33 -3.90 -5.40
CA GLY A 125 -22.35 -3.48 -3.99
C GLY A 125 -23.49 -2.51 -3.65
N LEU A 126 -24.00 -1.73 -4.60
CA LEU A 126 -25.14 -0.82 -4.39
C LEU A 126 -26.42 -1.53 -3.95
N SER A 127 -26.55 -2.81 -4.29
CA SER A 127 -27.70 -3.65 -3.93
C SER A 127 -27.36 -4.64 -2.80
N ASP A 128 -26.23 -4.46 -2.11
CA ASP A 128 -25.87 -5.31 -0.97
C ASP A 128 -26.85 -5.12 0.19
N SER A 129 -27.19 -6.20 0.88
CA SER A 129 -28.09 -6.17 2.03
C SER A 129 -27.44 -5.51 3.26
N ASP A 130 -26.11 -5.51 3.32
CA ASP A 130 -25.37 -4.77 4.34
C ASP A 130 -25.30 -3.28 3.95
N ALA A 131 -25.97 -2.44 4.75
CA ALA A 131 -26.01 -1.01 4.51
C ALA A 131 -24.62 -0.37 4.45
N VAL A 132 -23.63 -0.88 5.19
CA VAL A 132 -22.25 -0.33 5.18
C VAL A 132 -21.60 -0.56 3.83
N VAL A 133 -21.82 -1.74 3.23
CA VAL A 133 -21.32 -2.06 1.88
C VAL A 133 -22.03 -1.24 0.83
N ALA A 134 -23.37 -1.16 0.88
CA ALA A 134 -24.16 -0.38 -0.06
C ALA A 134 -23.80 1.11 -0.03
N MET A 135 -23.58 1.67 1.16
CA MET A 135 -23.15 3.06 1.32
C MET A 135 -21.74 3.31 0.78
N ALA A 136 -20.80 2.37 0.95
CA ALA A 136 -19.46 2.50 0.38
C ALA A 136 -19.50 2.47 -1.15
N ALA A 137 -20.33 1.60 -1.73
CA ALA A 137 -20.50 1.49 -3.17
C ALA A 137 -21.13 2.73 -3.85
N ALA A 138 -21.84 3.57 -3.09
CA ALA A 138 -22.56 4.74 -3.60
C ALA A 138 -21.75 6.04 -3.64
N LYS A 139 -20.49 6.05 -3.17
CA LYS A 139 -19.62 7.22 -3.14
C LYS A 139 -18.77 7.35 -4.40
#